data_AF-R9HFL3-F1
#
_entry.id   AF-R9HFL3-F1
#
_cell.length_a   1.000
_cell.length_b   1.000
_cell.length_c   1.000
_cell.angle_alpha   90.00
_cell.angle_beta   90.00
_cell.angle_gamma   90.00
#
_symmetry.space_group_name_H-M   'P 1'
#
loop_
_entity.id
_entity.type
_entity.pdbx_description
1 polymer ?
#
loop_
_entity_poly.entity_id
_entity_poly.type
_entity_poly.pdbx_seq_one_letter_code
_entity_poly.pdbx_strand_id
1 'polypeptide(L)'
;MKKISALLVLLVVSVCLYASHIETVGVLVAGYSQYLTKAKVMVNDNGTRTLVGVYDELVIIESKRWKPVNIPLRSVDEDIANPNTSDEVKRYLLNIQSKYSYYANGKYKGKTVTFCISR
;
A
#
# COMPACT_ATOMS: atom_id res chain seq x y z
N MET A 1 15.16 -35.96 -22.52
CA MET A 1 15.14 -35.63 -21.07
C MET A 1 15.65 -34.22 -20.72
N LYS A 2 16.64 -33.63 -21.43
CA LYS A 2 17.14 -32.26 -21.13
C LYS A 2 16.10 -31.13 -21.29
N LYS A 3 15.14 -31.24 -22.23
CA LYS A 3 14.12 -30.20 -22.49
C LYS A 3 13.05 -30.08 -21.40
N ILE A 4 12.73 -31.19 -20.71
CA ILE A 4 11.72 -31.22 -19.63
C ILE A 4 12.28 -30.56 -18.37
N SER A 5 13.57 -30.76 -18.09
CA SER A 5 14.27 -30.14 -16.97
C SER A 5 14.30 -28.60 -17.08
N ALA A 6 14.55 -28.06 -18.27
CA ALA A 6 14.53 -26.61 -18.49
C ALA A 6 13.14 -25.98 -18.31
N LEU A 7 12.08 -26.65 -18.78
CA LEU A 7 10.70 -26.17 -18.61
C LEU A 7 10.28 -26.18 -17.13
N LEU A 8 10.69 -27.21 -16.39
CA LEU A 8 10.38 -27.37 -14.97
C LEU A 8 11.15 -26.35 -14.12
N VAL A 9 12.40 -26.06 -14.46
CA VAL A 9 13.18 -24.98 -13.83
C VAL A 9 12.54 -23.61 -14.12
N LEU A 10 12.07 -23.36 -15.35
CA LEU A 10 11.40 -22.10 -15.70
C LEU A 10 10.06 -21.93 -14.95
N LEU A 11 9.30 -23.01 -14.78
CA LEU A 11 8.07 -23.04 -14.00
C LEU A 11 8.34 -22.81 -12.52
N VAL A 12 9.38 -23.42 -11.95
CA VAL A 12 9.77 -23.23 -10.54
C VAL A 12 10.25 -21.79 -10.29
N VAL A 13 11.04 -21.21 -11.18
CA VAL A 13 11.45 -19.79 -11.07
C VAL A 13 10.25 -18.85 -11.22
N SER A 14 9.30 -19.17 -12.10
CA SER A 14 8.07 -18.37 -12.27
C SER A 14 7.14 -18.42 -11.06
N VAL A 15 7.06 -19.55 -10.34
CA VAL A 15 6.22 -19.69 -9.14
C VAL A 15 6.85 -19.00 -7.93
N CYS A 16 8.19 -18.95 -7.84
CA CYS A 16 8.90 -18.25 -6.77
C CYS A 16 8.89 -16.71 -6.88
N LEU A 17 8.40 -16.14 -7.99
CA LEU A 17 8.32 -14.68 -8.19
C LEU A 17 7.02 -14.06 -7.66
N TYR A 18 6.06 -14.86 -7.20
CA TYR A 18 4.81 -14.41 -6.58
C TYR A 18 4.76 -14.87 -5.13
N ALA A 19 5.75 -14.46 -4.33
CA ALA A 19 5.70 -14.59 -2.89
C ALA A 19 5.45 -13.22 -2.27
N SER A 20 4.51 -13.16 -1.33
CA SER A 20 4.11 -11.92 -0.71
C SER A 20 5.30 -11.25 -0.05
N HIS A 21 5.52 -9.97 -0.33
CA HIS A 21 6.70 -9.23 0.13
C HIS A 21 6.33 -7.90 0.77
N ILE A 22 7.24 -7.35 1.58
CA ILE A 22 7.04 -6.07 2.25
C ILE A 22 7.92 -5.01 1.60
N GLU A 23 7.28 -3.95 1.12
CA GLU A 23 7.93 -2.77 0.54
C GLU A 23 7.91 -1.60 1.53
N THR A 24 8.91 -0.72 1.42
CA THR A 24 8.89 0.58 2.12
C THR A 24 8.46 1.66 1.14
N VAL A 25 7.39 2.37 1.47
CA VAL A 25 6.78 3.36 0.57
C VAL A 25 6.61 4.69 1.27
N GLY A 26 6.49 5.77 0.49
CA GLY A 26 6.06 7.06 1.01
C GLY A 26 4.55 7.04 1.30
N VAL A 27 4.14 7.55 2.46
CA VAL A 27 2.73 7.70 2.83
C VAL A 27 2.45 9.11 3.32
N LEU A 28 1.39 9.74 2.79
CA LEU A 28 0.79 10.91 3.39
C LEU A 28 -0.27 10.46 4.41
N VAL A 29 -0.22 10.99 5.63
CA VAL A 29 -1.28 10.81 6.62
C VAL A 29 -2.20 12.04 6.56
N ALA A 30 -3.11 12.04 5.59
CA ALA A 30 -4.00 13.17 5.33
C ALA A 30 -4.93 13.41 6.53
N GLY A 31 -5.09 14.69 6.91
CA GLY A 31 -5.77 15.08 8.14
C GLY A 31 -4.87 15.09 9.39
N TYR A 32 -3.61 14.67 9.27
CA TYR A 32 -2.62 14.75 10.35
C TYR A 32 -1.34 15.51 9.95
N SER A 33 -0.79 15.26 8.77
CA SER A 33 0.44 15.90 8.26
C SER A 33 0.29 16.28 6.79
N GLN A 34 1.01 17.32 6.37
CA GLN A 34 1.16 17.70 4.95
C GLN A 34 2.42 17.10 4.31
N TYR A 35 3.31 16.50 5.10
CA TYR A 35 4.55 15.89 4.63
C TYR A 35 4.42 14.36 4.57
N LEU A 36 5.11 13.77 3.59
CA LEU A 36 5.23 12.32 3.50
C LEU A 36 6.05 11.78 4.67
N THR A 37 5.60 10.66 5.23
CA THR A 37 6.41 9.79 6.08
C THR A 37 6.60 8.44 5.40
N LYS A 38 7.19 7.47 6.10
CA LYS A 38 7.44 6.12 5.58
C LYS A 38 6.35 5.15 6.06
N ALA A 39 6.00 4.21 5.21
CA ALA A 39 5.10 3.10 5.52
C ALA A 39 5.72 1.78 5.07
N LYS A 40 5.27 0.69 5.68
CA LYS A 40 5.48 -0.67 5.21
C LYS A 40 4.18 -1.16 4.59
N VAL A 41 4.26 -1.65 3.36
CA VAL A 41 3.13 -2.23 2.64
C VAL A 41 3.48 -3.67 2.29
N MET A 42 2.62 -4.60 2.68
CA MET A 42 2.65 -5.97 2.22
C MET A 42 1.93 -6.04 0.88
N VAL A 43 2.62 -6.53 -0.15
CA VAL A 43 2.06 -6.82 -1.47
C VAL A 43 1.83 -8.32 -1.51
N ASN A 44 0.57 -8.73 -1.62
CA ASN A 44 0.19 -10.13 -1.68
C ASN A 44 0.31 -10.67 -3.12
N ASP A 45 0.37 -11.99 -3.26
CA ASP A 45 0.55 -12.68 -4.54
C ASP A 45 -0.57 -12.34 -5.54
N ASN A 46 -1.77 -12.07 -5.04
CA ASN A 46 -2.94 -11.67 -5.82
C ASN A 46 -2.95 -10.17 -6.19
N GLY A 47 -1.86 -9.45 -5.93
CA GLY A 47 -1.73 -8.01 -6.19
C GLY A 47 -2.38 -7.10 -5.15
N THR A 48 -3.14 -7.64 -4.20
CA THR A 48 -3.73 -6.82 -3.12
C THR A 48 -2.64 -6.29 -2.21
N ARG A 49 -2.84 -5.06 -1.71
CA ARG A 49 -1.87 -4.38 -0.87
C ARG A 49 -2.46 -4.11 0.51
N THR A 50 -1.66 -4.31 1.55
CA THR A 50 -2.04 -4.05 2.93
C THR A 50 -1.01 -3.16 3.58
N LEU A 51 -1.44 -2.05 4.17
CA LEU A 51 -0.59 -1.22 5.02
C LEU A 51 -0.35 -1.98 6.32
N VAL A 52 0.91 -2.34 6.59
CA VAL A 52 1.31 -3.16 7.75
C VAL A 52 2.14 -2.40 8.79
N GLY A 53 2.67 -1.23 8.42
CA GLY A 53 3.40 -0.38 9.35
C GLY A 53 3.41 1.08 8.93
N VAL A 54 3.38 1.98 9.91
CA VAL A 54 3.55 3.42 9.70
C VAL A 54 4.71 3.90 10.56
N TYR A 55 5.61 4.67 9.97
CA TYR A 55 6.74 5.24 10.67
C TYR A 55 6.31 6.47 11.48
N ASP A 56 6.79 6.55 12.72
CA ASP A 56 6.57 7.67 13.62
C ASP A 56 7.91 8.30 13.99
N GLU A 57 8.25 9.38 13.28
CA GLU A 57 9.50 10.13 13.46
C GLU A 57 9.64 10.76 14.85
N LEU A 58 8.52 10.95 15.56
CA LEU A 58 8.52 11.55 16.89
C LEU A 58 8.89 10.55 17.99
N VAL A 59 8.94 9.25 17.69
CA VAL A 59 9.32 8.23 18.67
C VAL A 59 10.84 8.18 18.79
N ILE A 60 11.34 8.48 19.99
CA ILE A 60 12.77 8.55 20.31
C ILE A 60 13.44 7.17 20.19
N ILE A 61 12.76 6.12 20.64
CA ILE A 61 13.27 4.75 20.60
C ILE A 61 13.13 4.20 19.18
N GLU A 62 14.23 4.08 18.44
CA GLU A 62 14.22 3.72 17.01
C GLU A 62 13.47 2.41 16.71
N SER A 63 13.66 1.39 17.55
CA SER A 63 13.00 0.09 17.41
C SER A 63 11.47 0.17 17.56
N LYS A 64 10.94 1.25 18.13
CA LYS A 64 9.50 1.50 18.31
C LYS A 64 8.93 2.50 17.30
N ARG A 65 9.74 3.04 16.38
CA ARG A 65 9.26 3.99 15.36
C ARG A 65 8.30 3.36 14.36
N TRP A 66 8.39 2.05 14.14
CA TRP A 66 7.42 1.33 13.33
C TRP A 66 6.20 0.96 14.16
N LYS A 67 5.11 1.67 13.92
CA LYS A 67 3.82 1.32 14.50
C LYS A 67 3.13 0.28 13.61
N PRO A 68 2.84 -0.93 14.12
CA PRO A 68 2.12 -1.94 13.35
C PRO A 68 0.68 -1.49 13.10
N VAL A 69 0.21 -1.75 11.90
CA VAL A 69 -1.18 -1.57 11.47
C VAL A 69 -1.58 -2.75 10.60
N ASN A 70 -2.86 -2.94 10.33
CA ASN A 70 -3.32 -3.95 9.39
C ASN A 70 -4.53 -3.41 8.64
N ILE A 71 -4.27 -2.63 7.58
CA ILE A 71 -5.30 -1.90 6.86
C ILE A 71 -5.20 -2.24 5.37
N PRO A 72 -6.22 -2.89 4.79
CA PRO A 72 -6.29 -3.12 3.35
C PRO A 72 -6.28 -1.80 2.59
N LEU A 73 -5.42 -1.71 1.57
CA LEU A 73 -5.31 -0.55 0.70
C LEU A 73 -6.24 -0.72 -0.50
N ARG A 74 -6.85 0.38 -0.93
CA ARG A 74 -7.67 0.46 -2.15
C ARG A 74 -6.90 1.19 -3.23
N SER A 75 -7.00 0.71 -4.47
CA SER A 75 -6.40 1.37 -5.63
C SER A 75 -7.20 2.62 -6.00
N VAL A 76 -6.51 3.75 -6.15
CA VAL A 76 -7.15 5.01 -6.57
C VAL A 76 -7.72 4.86 -7.98
N ASP A 77 -6.96 4.28 -8.89
CA ASP A 77 -7.34 4.14 -10.31
C ASP A 77 -8.53 3.16 -10.48
N GLU A 78 -8.52 2.04 -9.75
CA GLU A 78 -9.62 1.06 -9.81
C GLU A 78 -10.92 1.62 -9.23
N ASP A 79 -10.85 2.35 -8.13
CA ASP A 79 -12.04 2.94 -7.51
C ASP A 79 -12.64 4.09 -8.32
N ILE A 80 -11.82 4.85 -9.06
CA ILE A 80 -12.30 5.83 -10.03
C ILE A 80 -13.04 5.13 -11.18
N ALA A 81 -12.49 4.04 -11.69
CA ALA A 81 -13.08 3.26 -12.78
C ALA A 81 -14.34 2.47 -12.36
N ASN A 82 -14.51 2.19 -11.07
CA ASN A 82 -15.63 1.42 -10.55
C ASN A 82 -16.97 2.18 -10.67
N PRO A 83 -17.98 1.64 -11.38
CA PRO A 83 -19.28 2.30 -11.53
C PRO A 83 -20.03 2.49 -10.21
N ASN A 84 -19.77 1.63 -9.21
CA ASN A 84 -20.43 1.67 -7.91
C ASN A 84 -19.80 2.69 -6.93
N THR A 85 -18.66 3.30 -7.27
CA THR A 85 -18.09 4.38 -6.46
C THR A 85 -18.90 5.65 -6.67
N SER A 86 -19.38 6.25 -5.57
CA SER A 86 -20.15 7.50 -5.59
C SER A 86 -19.36 8.66 -6.23
N ASP A 87 -20.06 9.59 -6.86
CA ASP A 87 -19.45 10.76 -7.51
C ASP A 87 -18.65 11.67 -6.56
N GLU A 88 -19.06 11.76 -5.29
CA GLU A 88 -18.30 12.49 -4.28
C GLU A 88 -16.92 11.88 -4.05
N VAL A 89 -16.87 10.56 -3.81
CA VAL A 89 -15.61 9.83 -3.65
C VAL A 89 -14.77 9.90 -4.93
N LYS A 90 -15.38 9.73 -6.11
CA LYS A 90 -14.66 9.85 -7.40
C LYS A 90 -13.99 11.22 -7.55
N ARG A 91 -14.70 12.31 -7.25
CA ARG A 91 -14.14 13.67 -7.31
C ARG A 91 -12.94 13.82 -6.38
N TYR A 92 -13.02 13.31 -5.15
CA TYR A 92 -11.88 13.31 -4.24
C TYR A 92 -10.70 12.51 -4.80
N LEU A 93 -10.94 11.29 -5.29
CA LEU A 93 -9.91 10.42 -5.83
C LEU A 93 -9.21 11.03 -7.05
N LEU A 94 -9.97 11.65 -7.98
CA LEU A 94 -9.43 12.37 -9.13
C LEU A 94 -8.48 13.51 -8.71
N ASN A 95 -8.77 14.21 -7.61
CA ASN A 95 -7.91 15.29 -7.12
C ASN A 95 -6.57 14.79 -6.56
N ILE A 96 -6.49 13.53 -6.13
CA ILE A 96 -5.28 12.94 -5.53
C ILE A 96 -4.56 11.98 -6.48
N GLN A 97 -5.21 11.56 -7.57
CA GLN A 97 -4.76 10.51 -8.49
C GLN A 97 -3.36 10.74 -9.07
N SER A 98 -2.98 11.99 -9.35
CA SER A 98 -1.67 12.33 -9.92
C SER A 98 -0.51 12.08 -8.97
N LYS A 99 -0.76 12.03 -7.65
CA LYS A 99 0.28 11.93 -6.62
C LYS A 99 0.26 10.60 -5.88
N TYR A 100 -0.90 9.94 -5.79
CA TYR A 100 -1.08 8.76 -4.96
C TYR A 100 -1.69 7.61 -5.74
N SER A 101 -1.20 6.40 -5.47
CA SER A 101 -1.60 5.17 -6.15
C SER A 101 -2.62 4.36 -5.34
N TYR A 102 -2.49 4.37 -4.03
CA TYR A 102 -3.38 3.66 -3.10
C TYR A 102 -3.80 4.55 -1.96
N TYR A 103 -4.95 4.23 -1.35
CA TYR A 103 -5.43 4.90 -0.16
C TYR A 103 -6.13 3.95 0.80
N ALA A 104 -6.19 4.32 2.08
CA ALA A 104 -7.04 3.67 3.05
C ALA A 104 -7.44 4.60 4.19
N ASN A 105 -8.63 4.40 4.73
CA ASN A 105 -9.07 5.09 5.92
C ASN A 105 -8.64 4.31 7.17
N GLY A 106 -8.24 5.02 8.21
CA GLY A 106 -7.88 4.39 9.47
C GLY A 106 -7.71 5.39 10.60
N LYS A 107 -7.00 4.97 11.65
CA LYS A 107 -6.66 5.83 12.79
C LYS A 107 -5.15 5.98 12.91
N TYR A 108 -4.68 7.22 13.04
CA TYR A 108 -3.30 7.54 13.36
C TYR A 108 -3.28 8.47 14.57
N LYS A 109 -2.55 8.08 15.63
CA LYS A 109 -2.46 8.80 16.91
C LYS A 109 -3.83 9.25 17.46
N GLY A 110 -4.83 8.38 17.37
CA GLY A 110 -6.18 8.62 17.88
C GLY A 110 -7.10 9.43 16.96
N LYS A 111 -6.59 10.00 15.86
CA LYS A 111 -7.39 10.74 14.88
C LYS A 111 -7.76 9.86 13.69
N THR A 112 -8.97 10.03 13.17
CA THR A 112 -9.38 9.46 11.88
C THR A 112 -8.63 10.17 10.77
N VAL A 113 -8.00 9.39 9.90
CA VAL A 113 -7.14 9.89 8.82
C VAL A 113 -7.33 9.05 7.56
N THR A 114 -6.88 9.59 6.43
CA THR A 114 -6.70 8.84 5.19
C THR A 114 -5.21 8.70 4.93
N PHE A 115 -4.74 7.46 4.83
CA PHE A 115 -3.39 7.15 4.38
C PHE A 115 -3.37 7.14 2.86
N CYS A 116 -2.50 7.93 2.24
CA CYS A 116 -2.33 7.95 0.78
C CYS A 116 -0.91 7.52 0.43
N ILE A 117 -0.77 6.42 -0.29
CA ILE A 117 0.52 5.87 -0.71
C ILE A 117 1.00 6.64 -1.94
N SER A 118 2.21 7.21 -1.85
CA SER A 118 2.84 7.90 -2.97
C SER A 118 2.96 6.97 -4.18
N ARG A 119 2.76 7.53 -5.37
CA ARG A 119 3.29 6.92 -6.59
C ARG A 119 4.82 6.87 -6.54
#